data_AF-H9F688-F1
#
_entry.id   AF-H9F688-F1
#
_cell.length_a   1.000
_cell.length_b   1.000
_cell.length_c   1.000
_cell.angle_alpha   90.00
_cell.angle_beta   90.00
_cell.angle_gamma   90.00
#
_symmetry.space_group_name_H-M   'P 1'
#
loop_
_entity.id
_entity.type
_entity.pdbx_description
1 polymer ?
#
loop_
_entity_poly.entity_id
_entity_poly.type
_entity_poly.pdbx_seq_one_letter_code
_entity_poly.pdbx_strand_id
1 'polypeptide(L)'
;AIVGINLTEMAYSLLKSEALKFHLYNFVPGIPTMEHFHQFYCYLVYEFDKFWFEEEPESIMYFNLYREKFHEKIKGLLLDCNVALTLKV
;
A
#
# COMPACT_ATOMS: atom_id res chain seq x y z
N ALA A 1 0.67 -10.86 12.59
CA ALA A 1 -0.57 -10.27 13.17
C ALA A 1 -0.53 -8.73 13.17
N ILE A 2 0.41 -8.10 13.85
CA ILE A 2 0.47 -6.62 13.99
C ILE A 2 0.61 -5.90 12.64
N VAL A 3 1.53 -6.35 11.78
CA VAL A 3 1.76 -5.76 10.44
C VAL A 3 0.48 -5.79 9.60
N GLY A 4 -0.18 -6.95 9.49
CA GLY A 4 -1.40 -7.11 8.70
C GLY A 4 -2.54 -6.17 9.13
N ILE A 5 -2.73 -5.98 10.45
CA ILE A 5 -3.75 -5.03 10.96
C ILE A 5 -3.42 -3.60 10.53
N ASN A 6 -2.16 -3.19 10.65
CA ASN A 6 -1.72 -1.85 10.26
C ASN A 6 -1.84 -1.63 8.75
N LEU A 7 -1.45 -2.61 7.93
CA LEU A 7 -1.58 -2.50 6.48
C LEU A 7 -3.05 -2.54 6.02
N THR A 8 -3.91 -3.27 6.73
CA THR A 8 -5.36 -3.25 6.46
C THR A 8 -5.95 -1.87 6.75
N GLU A 9 -5.60 -1.27 7.89
CA GLU A 9 -6.03 0.09 8.24
C GLU A 9 -5.51 1.09 7.19
N MET A 10 -4.24 1.03 6.83
CA MET A 10 -3.64 1.93 5.83
C MET A 10 -4.32 1.79 4.47
N ALA A 11 -4.53 0.57 3.97
CA ALA A 11 -5.21 0.32 2.70
C ALA A 11 -6.63 0.91 2.71
N TYR A 12 -7.38 0.71 3.80
CA TYR A 12 -8.71 1.26 3.97
C TYR A 12 -8.71 2.80 4.04
N SER A 13 -7.77 3.40 4.76
CA SER A 13 -7.61 4.84 4.88
C SER A 13 -7.25 5.50 3.53
N LEU A 14 -6.43 4.84 2.70
CA LEU A 14 -6.13 5.28 1.32
C LEU A 14 -7.35 5.19 0.39
N LEU A 15 -8.19 4.16 0.56
CA LEU A 15 -9.45 4.05 -0.17
C LEU A 15 -10.42 5.17 0.22
N LYS A 16 -10.62 5.39 1.53
CA LYS A 16 -11.57 6.37 2.06
C LYS A 16 -11.18 7.82 1.76
N SER A 17 -9.89 8.11 1.63
CA SER A 17 -9.37 9.43 1.27
C SER A 17 -9.34 9.68 -0.25
N GLU A 18 -9.87 8.76 -1.06
CA GLU A 18 -9.85 8.79 -2.53
C GLU A 18 -8.45 8.70 -3.16
N ALA A 19 -7.39 8.47 -2.38
CA ALA A 19 -6.02 8.35 -2.90
C ALA A 19 -5.86 7.18 -3.88
N LEU A 20 -6.69 6.13 -3.77
CA LEU A 20 -6.69 4.97 -4.67
C LEU A 20 -7.49 5.18 -5.96
N LYS A 21 -8.16 6.32 -6.14
CA LYS A 21 -9.09 6.53 -7.26
C LYS A 21 -8.41 6.33 -8.62
N PHE A 22 -7.29 7.01 -8.86
CA PHE A 22 -6.58 6.87 -10.14
C PHE A 22 -6.05 5.44 -10.34
N HIS A 23 -5.46 4.86 -9.30
CA HIS A 23 -4.96 3.49 -9.35
C HIS A 23 -6.06 2.48 -9.75
N LEU A 24 -7.23 2.53 -9.10
CA LEU A 24 -8.31 1.58 -9.36
C LEU A 24 -8.97 1.80 -10.72
N TYR A 25 -9.29 3.05 -11.08
CA TYR A 25 -10.04 3.33 -12.31
C TYR A 25 -9.19 3.32 -13.58
N ASN A 26 -7.87 3.50 -13.47
CA ASN A 26 -6.98 3.40 -14.62
C ASN A 26 -6.46 1.98 -14.86
N PHE A 27 -6.40 1.16 -13.80
CA PHE A 27 -5.95 -0.23 -13.90
C PHE A 27 -7.07 -1.20 -14.29
N VAL A 28 -8.30 -0.98 -13.80
CA VAL A 28 -9.39 -1.95 -13.94
C VAL A 28 -10.23 -1.62 -15.17
N PRO A 29 -10.37 -2.53 -16.15
CA PRO A 29 -11.38 -2.38 -17.18
C PRO A 29 -12.77 -2.55 -16.57
N GLY A 30 -13.47 -1.44 -16.32
CA GLY A 30 -14.82 -1.43 -15.79
C GLY A 30 -14.88 -0.97 -14.33
N ILE A 31 -15.75 -1.61 -13.54
CA ILE A 31 -16.03 -1.20 -12.15
C ILE A 31 -15.06 -1.90 -11.20
N PRO A 32 -14.28 -1.15 -10.39
CA PRO A 32 -13.44 -1.74 -9.34
C PRO A 32 -14.27 -2.57 -8.35
N THR A 33 -13.71 -3.69 -7.93
CA THR A 33 -14.35 -4.66 -7.02
C THR A 33 -13.49 -4.86 -5.77
N MET A 34 -14.02 -5.55 -4.76
CA MET A 34 -13.24 -5.92 -3.57
C MET A 34 -12.00 -6.77 -3.90
N GLU A 35 -12.01 -7.50 -5.00
CA GLU A 35 -10.82 -8.26 -5.45
C GLU A 35 -9.67 -7.34 -5.83
N HIS A 36 -9.95 -6.23 -6.53
CA HIS A 36 -8.93 -5.24 -6.89
C HIS A 36 -8.36 -4.53 -5.67
N PHE A 37 -9.21 -4.23 -4.68
CA PHE A 37 -8.75 -3.73 -3.39
C PHE A 37 -7.87 -4.75 -2.66
N HIS A 38 -8.24 -6.04 -2.68
CA HIS A 38 -7.45 -7.10 -2.09
C HIS A 38 -6.09 -7.29 -2.80
N GLN A 39 -6.04 -7.18 -4.13
CA GLN A 39 -4.79 -7.19 -4.89
C GLN A 39 -3.87 -6.04 -4.48
N PHE A 40 -4.41 -4.82 -4.31
CA PHE A 40 -3.66 -3.69 -3.79
C PHE A 40 -3.16 -3.95 -2.36
N TYR A 41 -3.97 -4.54 -1.48
CA TYR A 41 -3.52 -4.97 -0.16
C TYR A 41 -2.36 -5.98 -0.22
N CYS A 42 -2.44 -6.98 -1.11
CA CYS A 42 -1.35 -7.94 -1.32
C CYS A 42 -0.07 -7.26 -1.82
N TYR A 43 -0.19 -6.28 -2.72
CA TYR A 43 0.93 -5.42 -3.14
C TYR A 43 1.57 -4.71 -1.94
N LEU A 44 0.76 -4.09 -1.06
CA LEU A 44 1.27 -3.42 0.13
C LEU A 44 2.02 -4.37 1.07
N VAL A 45 1.50 -5.58 1.29
CA VAL A 45 2.14 -6.58 2.15
C VAL A 45 3.52 -6.96 1.59
N TYR A 46 3.60 -7.25 0.30
CA TYR A 46 4.83 -7.66 -0.35
C TYR A 46 5.88 -6.55 -0.39
N GLU A 47 5.47 -5.33 -0.74
CA GLU A 47 6.40 -4.19 -0.80
C GLU A 47 6.80 -3.68 0.59
N PHE A 48 5.93 -3.82 1.60
CA PHE A 48 6.30 -3.50 2.98
C PHE A 48 7.35 -4.47 3.51
N ASP A 49 7.23 -5.77 3.22
CA ASP A 49 8.21 -6.78 3.61
C ASP A 49 9.59 -6.43 3.06
N LYS A 50 9.70 -6.18 1.74
CA LYS A 50 10.94 -5.72 1.11
C LYS A 50 11.49 -4.45 1.74
N PHE A 51 10.65 -3.42 1.85
CA PHE A 51 11.02 -2.13 2.42
C PHE A 51 11.55 -2.29 3.85
N TRP A 52 10.91 -3.14 4.66
CA TRP A 52 11.33 -3.40 6.03
C TRP A 52 12.73 -4.00 6.11
N PHE A 53 13.05 -4.95 5.22
CA PHE A 53 14.39 -5.53 5.14
C PHE A 53 15.43 -4.54 4.60
N GLU A 54 15.09 -3.73 3.58
CA GLU A 54 15.99 -2.72 3.01
C GLU A 54 16.36 -1.62 4.01
N GLU A 55 15.44 -1.26 4.91
CA GLU A 55 15.64 -0.20 5.89
C GLU A 55 16.45 -0.64 7.14
N GLU A 56 16.70 -1.94 7.29
CA GLU A 56 17.48 -2.55 8.39
C GLU A 56 17.23 -1.91 9.77
N PRO A 57 15.97 -1.91 10.26
CA PRO A 57 15.62 -1.25 11.52
C PRO A 57 16.35 -1.89 12.71
N GLU A 58 16.93 -1.07 13.57
CA GLU A 58 17.67 -1.52 14.76
C GLU A 58 16.79 -2.38 15.70
N SER A 59 15.50 -2.05 15.80
CA SER A 59 14.54 -2.84 16.56
C SER A 59 13.10 -2.63 16.11
N ILE A 60 12.23 -3.57 16.50
CA ILE A 60 10.78 -3.47 16.28
C ILE A 60 10.14 -2.23 16.94
N MET A 61 10.80 -1.58 17.90
CA MET A 61 10.28 -0.37 18.54
C MET A 61 10.11 0.79 17.54
N TYR A 62 10.88 0.79 16.46
CA TYR A 62 10.77 1.76 15.38
C TYR A 62 9.68 1.43 14.36
N PHE A 63 8.89 0.37 14.57
CA PHE A 63 7.87 -0.07 13.61
C PHE A 63 6.95 1.06 13.14
N ASN A 64 6.46 1.90 14.06
CA ASN A 64 5.57 3.02 13.70
C ASN A 64 6.27 4.05 12.80
N LEU A 65 7.56 4.33 13.03
CA LEU A 65 8.33 5.25 12.21
C LEU A 65 8.43 4.74 10.76
N TYR A 66 8.81 3.48 10.59
CA TYR A 66 8.93 2.86 9.27
C TYR A 66 7.57 2.64 8.61
N ARG A 67 6.52 2.35 9.38
CA ARG A 67 5.14 2.32 8.86
C ARG A 67 4.76 3.66 8.25
N GLU A 68 4.96 4.77 8.97
CA GLU A 68 4.64 6.09 8.42
C GLU A 68 5.51 6.44 7.20
N LYS A 69 6.80 6.11 7.25
CA LYS A 69 7.70 6.28 6.09
C LYS A 69 7.21 5.51 4.87
N PHE A 70 6.77 4.27 5.05
CA PHE A 70 6.17 3.47 3.97
C PHE A 70 4.85 4.06 3.48
N HIS A 71 3.99 4.52 4.40
CA HIS A 71 2.72 5.15 4.07
C HIS A 71 2.90 6.39 3.19
N GLU A 72 3.85 7.27 3.54
CA GLU A 72 4.18 8.45 2.74
C GLU A 72 4.79 8.09 1.38
N LYS A 73 5.61 7.04 1.31
CA LYS A 73 6.10 6.48 0.04
C LYS A 73 4.94 6.05 -0.86
N ILE A 74 3.98 5.28 -0.34
CA ILE A 74 2.81 4.82 -1.10
C ILE A 74 1.93 5.99 -1.56
N LYS A 75 1.66 6.97 -0.68
CA LYS A 75 0.92 8.18 -1.06
C LYS A 75 1.61 8.91 -2.19
N GLY A 76 2.94 9.09 -2.10
CA GLY A 76 3.73 9.73 -3.14
C GLY A 76 3.60 9.04 -4.50
N LEU A 77 3.61 7.69 -4.52
CA LEU A 77 3.38 6.92 -5.74
C LEU A 77 1.97 7.12 -6.30
N LEU A 78 0.95 7.17 -5.43
CA LEU A 78 -0.46 7.36 -5.81
C LEU A 78 -0.78 8.77 -6.35
N LEU A 79 0.12 9.74 -6.21
CA LEU A 79 -0.03 11.07 -6.83
C LEU A 79 0.15 11.03 -8.35
N ASP A 80 0.86 10.03 -8.89
CA ASP A 80 0.94 9.83 -10.33
C ASP A 80 -0.36 9.21 -10.83
N CYS A 81 -1.09 9.94 -11.67
CA CYS A 81 -2.34 9.49 -12.23
C CYS A 81 -2.18 8.25 -13.12
N ASN A 82 -0.99 7.94 -13.64
CA ASN A 82 -0.76 6.77 -14.48
C ASN A 82 -0.24 5.54 -13.69
N VAL A 83 -0.16 5.64 -12.36
CA VAL A 83 0.46 4.57 -11.56
C VAL A 83 -0.41 3.31 -11.48
N ALA A 84 0.21 2.16 -11.71
CA ALA A 84 -0.39 0.85 -11.50
C ALA A 84 0.45 0.06 -10.48
N LEU A 85 0.09 0.20 -9.19
CA LEU A 85 0.71 -0.51 -8.08
C LEU A 85 0.21 -1.95 -8.00
N THR A 86 0.89 -2.84 -8.71
CA THR A 86 0.51 -4.25 -8.84
C THR A 86 1.70 -5.16 -8.55
N LEU A 87 1.41 -6.35 -8.06
CA LEU A 87 2.43 -7.38 -7.88
C LEU A 87 2.95 -7.82 -9.26
N LYS A 88 4.23 -7.58 -9.51
CA LYS A 88 4.96 -8.21 -10.60
C LYS A 88 5.61 -9.47 -10.03
N VAL A 89 4.96 -10.62 -10.28
CA VAL A 89 5.51 -11.95 -9.97
C VAL A 89 6.40 -12.41 -11.12
#